data_AF-A0A484ZV02-F1
#
_entry.id   AF-A0A484ZV02-F1
#
_cell.length_a   1.000
_cell.length_b   1.000
_cell.length_c   1.000
_cell.angle_alpha   90.00
_cell.angle_beta   90.00
_cell.angle_gamma   90.00
#
_symmetry.space_group_name_H-M   'P 1'
#
loop_
_entity.id
_entity.type
_entity.pdbx_description
1 polymer ?
#
loop_
_entity_poly.entity_id
_entity_poly.type
_entity_poly.pdbx_seq_one_letter_code
_entity_poly.pdbx_strand_id
1 'polypeptide(L)'
;MDYNSGKVLAEMNADIRREPASLTKMMTSYVIGQSIKAGKIHLDDTVTISKDAWATGNPVFKGSSLMFLQLGAQVKVSELNRGIIIQSGNDACVGYG
;
A
#
# COMPACT_ATOMS: atom_id res chain seq x y z
N MET A 1 -7.42 -9.54 -20.03
CA MET A 1 -8.83 -9.73 -19.65
C MET A 1 -9.58 -8.45 -19.96
N ASP A 2 -10.76 -8.53 -20.57
CA ASP A 2 -11.63 -7.36 -20.71
C ASP A 2 -12.20 -6.95 -19.35
N TYR A 3 -12.15 -5.66 -19.01
CA TYR A 3 -12.58 -5.19 -17.69
C TYR A 3 -14.09 -5.32 -17.47
N ASN A 4 -14.90 -5.05 -18.49
CA ASN A 4 -16.35 -5.03 -18.37
C ASN A 4 -16.95 -6.44 -18.42
N SER A 5 -16.38 -7.31 -19.25
CA SER A 5 -16.92 -8.64 -19.53
C SER A 5 -16.17 -9.76 -18.81
N GLY A 6 -15.02 -9.48 -18.19
CA GLY A 6 -14.15 -10.49 -17.57
C GLY A 6 -13.55 -11.49 -18.56
N LYS A 7 -13.67 -11.28 -19.88
CA LYS A 7 -13.25 -12.25 -20.90
C LYS A 7 -11.74 -12.28 -21.01
N VAL A 8 -11.14 -13.47 -20.92
CA VAL A 8 -9.71 -13.66 -21.22
C VAL A 8 -9.51 -13.52 -22.73
N LEU A 9 -8.63 -12.60 -23.14
CA LEU A 9 -8.30 -12.36 -24.55
C LEU A 9 -7.10 -13.21 -25.00
N ALA A 10 -6.17 -13.44 -24.09
CA ALA A 10 -5.04 -14.35 -24.22
C ALA A 10 -4.48 -14.60 -22.81
N GLU A 11 -3.91 -15.78 -22.58
CA GLU A 11 -3.23 -16.15 -21.34
C GLU A 11 -2.10 -17.16 -21.61
N MET A 12 -1.08 -17.15 -20.76
CA MET A 12 -0.04 -18.18 -20.73
C MET A 12 0.43 -18.33 -19.29
N ASN A 13 0.33 -19.53 -18.73
CA ASN A 13 0.75 -19.83 -17.36
C ASN A 13 0.11 -18.90 -16.29
N ALA A 14 -1.12 -18.44 -16.52
CA ALA A 14 -1.77 -17.44 -15.68
C ALA A 14 -2.02 -17.93 -14.24
N ASP A 15 -2.25 -19.22 -14.04
CA ASP A 15 -2.52 -19.82 -12.72
C ASP A 15 -1.28 -20.35 -11.99
N ILE A 16 -0.09 -20.25 -12.61
CA ILE A 16 1.14 -20.68 -11.95
C ILE A 16 1.43 -19.71 -10.80
N ARG A 17 1.60 -20.24 -9.59
CA ARG A 17 1.98 -19.45 -8.41
C ARG A 17 3.34 -18.78 -8.64
N ARG A 18 3.40 -17.48 -8.42
CA ARG A 18 4.62 -16.67 -8.49
C ARG A 18 4.68 -15.73 -7.30
N GLU A 19 5.88 -15.31 -6.93
CA GLU A 19 6.07 -14.22 -5.99
C GLU A 19 5.47 -12.93 -6.57
N PRO A 20 4.47 -12.32 -5.92
CA PRO A 20 3.77 -11.15 -6.44
C PRO A 20 4.62 -9.87 -6.33
N ALA A 21 5.69 -9.87 -5.52
CA ALA A 21 6.50 -8.69 -5.24
C ALA A 21 5.61 -7.47 -4.88
N SER A 22 5.79 -6.33 -5.54
CA SER A 22 4.98 -5.12 -5.28
C SER A 22 3.51 -5.24 -5.71
N LEU A 23 3.10 -6.28 -6.45
CA LEU A 23 1.69 -6.49 -6.78
C LEU A 23 0.85 -6.75 -5.52
N THR A 24 1.45 -7.22 -4.42
CA THR A 24 0.78 -7.33 -3.11
C THR A 24 0.17 -6.01 -2.65
N LYS A 25 0.73 -4.86 -3.05
CA LYS A 25 0.22 -3.53 -2.69
C LYS A 25 -1.15 -3.22 -3.30
N MET A 26 -1.56 -3.92 -4.35
CA MET A 26 -2.93 -3.82 -4.86
C MET A 26 -3.93 -4.30 -3.81
N MET A 27 -3.62 -5.39 -3.09
CA MET A 27 -4.46 -5.88 -2.00
C MET A 27 -4.44 -4.93 -0.81
N THR A 28 -3.27 -4.36 -0.46
CA THR A 28 -3.17 -3.32 0.59
C THR A 28 -4.08 -2.13 0.27
N SER A 29 -4.00 -1.61 -0.95
CA SER A 29 -4.83 -0.50 -1.41
C SER A 29 -6.32 -0.86 -1.43
N TYR A 30 -6.66 -2.09 -1.80
CA TYR A 30 -8.04 -2.60 -1.76
C TYR A 30 -8.61 -2.62 -0.33
N VAL A 31 -7.85 -3.11 0.65
CA VAL A 31 -8.29 -3.14 2.06
C VAL A 31 -8.47 -1.73 2.64
N ILE A 32 -7.56 -0.80 2.31
CA ILE A 32 -7.68 0.61 2.70
C ILE A 32 -8.93 1.22 2.07
N GLY A 33 -9.13 1.04 0.76
CA GLY A 33 -10.30 1.54 0.04
C GLY A 33 -11.62 1.00 0.61
N GLN A 34 -11.66 -0.27 1.00
CA GLN A 34 -12.85 -0.85 1.64
C GLN A 34 -13.09 -0.27 3.04
N SER A 35 -12.05 0.01 3.81
CA SER A 35 -12.16 0.66 5.11
C SER A 35 -12.69 2.10 5.00
N ILE A 36 -12.23 2.85 3.99
CA ILE A 36 -12.75 4.18 3.66
C ILE A 36 -14.22 4.09 3.24
N LYS A 37 -14.56 3.17 2.33
CA LYS A 37 -15.93 2.97 1.85
C LYS A 37 -16.90 2.59 2.97
N ALA A 38 -16.41 1.83 3.96
CA ALA A 38 -17.19 1.45 5.13
C ALA A 38 -17.26 2.54 6.22
N GLY A 39 -16.62 3.69 6.02
CA GLY A 39 -16.59 4.80 6.99
C GLY A 39 -15.77 4.49 8.25
N LYS A 40 -14.89 3.48 8.20
CA LYS A 40 -14.02 3.13 9.35
C LYS A 40 -12.85 4.07 9.52
N ILE A 41 -12.37 4.62 8.41
CA ILE A 41 -11.34 5.65 8.33
C ILE A 41 -11.73 6.66 7.25
N HIS A 42 -11.25 7.89 7.36
CA HIS A 42 -11.47 8.97 6.41
C HIS A 42 -10.14 9.45 5.86
N LEU A 43 -10.16 10.04 4.65
CA LEU A 43 -8.96 10.54 4.00
C LEU A 43 -8.26 11.65 4.79
N ASP A 44 -9.02 12.41 5.59
CA ASP A 44 -8.51 13.48 6.45
C ASP A 44 -8.09 13.00 7.85
N ASP A 45 -8.33 11.73 8.18
CA ASP A 45 -7.84 11.16 9.42
C ASP A 45 -6.30 11.19 9.42
N THR A 46 -5.75 11.40 10.61
CA THR A 46 -4.32 11.51 10.81
C THR A 46 -3.82 10.27 11.55
N VAL A 47 -2.73 9.69 11.05
CA VAL A 47 -2.06 8.54 11.65
C VAL A 47 -0.71 8.96 12.19
N THR A 48 -0.39 8.54 13.40
CA THR A 48 0.92 8.74 14.01
C THR A 48 1.87 7.63 13.56
N ILE A 49 2.97 8.00 12.91
CA ILE A 49 3.93 7.05 12.38
C ILE A 49 4.68 6.34 13.52
N SER A 50 4.55 5.02 13.55
CA SER A 50 5.22 4.15 14.50
C SER A 50 6.68 3.88 14.11
N LYS A 51 7.42 3.23 15.02
CA LYS A 51 8.80 2.79 14.76
C LYS A 51 8.88 1.77 13.62
N ASP A 52 7.84 0.97 13.44
CA ASP A 52 7.81 -0.09 12.43
C ASP A 52 7.71 0.49 11.02
N ALA A 53 7.01 1.62 10.86
CA ALA A 53 6.89 2.37 9.61
C ALA A 53 8.07 3.33 9.36
N TRP A 54 8.99 3.49 10.32
CA TRP A 54 10.12 4.40 10.17
C TRP A 54 11.28 3.74 9.38
N ALA A 55 11.45 4.17 8.14
CA ALA A 55 12.40 3.58 7.20
C ALA A 55 13.84 3.50 7.71
N THR A 56 14.35 4.58 8.31
CA THR A 56 15.73 4.65 8.79
C THR A 56 15.98 3.71 9.97
N GLY A 57 14.95 3.42 10.77
CA GLY A 57 15.05 2.54 11.95
C GLY A 57 14.76 1.07 11.66
N ASN A 58 14.26 0.74 10.47
CA ASN A 58 13.81 -0.61 10.14
C ASN A 58 14.61 -1.19 8.93
N PRO A 59 15.51 -2.17 9.16
CA PRO A 59 16.39 -2.70 8.12
C PRO A 59 15.66 -3.46 7.02
N VAL A 60 14.41 -3.88 7.23
CA VAL A 60 13.56 -4.54 6.22
C VAL A 60 13.36 -3.65 4.99
N PHE A 61 13.40 -2.33 5.18
CA PHE A 61 13.19 -1.36 4.11
C PHE A 61 14.42 -1.03 3.27
N LYS A 62 15.61 -1.55 3.64
CA LYS A 62 16.86 -1.23 2.95
C LYS A 62 16.79 -1.60 1.47
N GLY A 63 16.98 -0.61 0.59
CA GLY A 63 16.97 -0.80 -0.86
C GLY A 63 15.58 -0.92 -1.48
N SER A 64 14.52 -0.60 -0.73
CA SER A 64 13.15 -0.63 -1.22
C SER A 64 12.57 0.75 -1.52
N SER A 65 11.42 0.82 -2.19
CA SER A 65 10.70 2.07 -2.44
C SER A 65 10.07 2.60 -1.16
N LEU A 66 10.23 3.90 -0.89
CA LEU A 66 9.86 4.54 0.37
C LEU A 66 9.25 5.93 0.16
N MET A 67 8.39 6.33 1.11
CA MET A 67 7.85 7.67 1.28
C MET A 67 8.71 8.52 2.25
N PHE A 68 9.64 7.89 2.96
CA PHE A 68 10.57 8.47 3.93
C PHE A 68 9.85 9.08 5.14
N LEU A 69 8.91 8.32 5.70
CA LEU A 69 8.17 8.70 6.91
C LEU A 69 9.10 8.89 8.11
N GLN A 70 8.77 9.86 8.98
CA GLN A 70 9.51 10.13 10.22
C GLN A 70 8.78 9.58 11.44
N LEU A 71 9.52 9.02 12.39
CA LEU A 71 8.97 8.51 13.65
C LEU A 71 8.19 9.61 14.41
N GLY A 72 6.96 9.30 14.80
CA GLY A 72 6.08 10.22 15.52
C GLY A 72 5.46 11.32 14.66
N ALA A 73 5.75 11.36 13.36
CA ALA A 73 5.07 12.27 12.45
C ALA A 73 3.58 11.95 12.38
N GLN A 74 2.78 12.99 12.18
CA GLN A 74 1.35 12.88 11.96
C GLN A 74 1.08 13.07 10.47
N VAL A 75 0.59 12.02 9.81
CA VAL A 75 0.41 11.98 8.35
C VAL A 75 -1.03 11.65 8.03
N LYS A 76 -1.61 12.34 7.05
CA LYS A 76 -2.99 12.06 6.64
C LYS A 76 -3.10 10.71 5.93
N VAL A 77 -4.22 10.03 6.11
CA VAL A 77 -4.58 8.81 5.35
C VAL A 77 -4.48 9.07 3.84
N SER A 78 -4.90 10.24 3.36
CA SER A 78 -4.77 10.62 1.94
C SER A 78 -3.33 10.60 1.43
N GLU A 79 -2.38 11.05 2.25
CA GLU A 79 -0.97 11.11 1.88
C GLU A 79 -0.32 9.73 1.92
N LEU A 80 -0.63 8.92 2.94
CA LEU A 80 -0.19 7.52 3.01
C LEU A 80 -0.72 6.72 1.81
N ASN A 81 -2.00 6.87 1.47
CA ASN A 81 -2.60 6.20 0.31
C ASN A 81 -1.88 6.59 -0.99
N ARG A 82 -1.54 7.88 -1.14
CA ARG A 82 -0.80 8.39 -2.29
C ARG A 82 0.64 7.84 -2.32
N GLY A 83 1.30 7.69 -1.17
CA GLY A 83 2.62 7.05 -1.05
C GLY A 83 2.61 5.59 -1.52
N ILE A 84 1.58 4.82 -1.19
CA ILE A 84 1.42 3.44 -1.66
C ILE A 84 1.20 3.40 -3.18
N ILE A 85 0.24 4.18 -3.68
CA ILE A 85 -0.20 4.09 -5.08
C ILE A 85 0.83 4.68 -6.05
N ILE A 86 1.44 5.82 -5.70
CA ILE A 86 2.34 6.55 -6.61
C ILE A 86 3.79 6.11 -6.41
N GLN A 87 4.27 6.07 -5.17
CA GLN A 87 5.68 5.79 -4.88
C GLN A 87 5.96 4.30 -4.66
N SER A 88 4.91 3.46 -4.55
CA SER A 88 5.06 2.07 -4.11
C SER A 88 5.76 1.98 -2.74
N GLY A 89 5.55 2.99 -1.88
CA GLY A 89 6.23 3.14 -0.60
C GLY A 89 5.89 2.00 0.36
N ASN A 90 6.90 1.25 0.79
CA ASN A 90 6.74 0.13 1.72
C ASN A 90 6.45 0.61 3.15
N ASP A 91 7.09 1.69 3.56
CA ASP A 91 6.86 2.39 4.83
C ASP A 91 5.43 2.92 4.92
N ALA A 92 4.87 3.44 3.82
CA ALA A 92 3.48 3.88 3.75
C ALA A 92 2.47 2.73 3.94
N CYS A 93 2.80 1.49 3.51
CA CYS A 93 1.96 0.32 3.80
C CYS A 93 1.93 -0.01 5.29
N VAL A 94 3.07 0.12 5.98
CA VAL A 94 3.18 -0.16 7.43
C VAL A 94 2.59 0.99 8.25
N GLY A 95 2.61 2.22 7.73
CA GLY A 95 2.10 3.41 8.43
C GLY A 95 0.60 3.42 8.73
N TYR A 96 -0.19 2.45 8.23
CA TYR A 96 -1.60 2.27 8.58
C TYR A 96 -1.82 1.46 9.88
N GLY A 97 -0.77 0.83 10.42
CA GLY A 97 -0.81 -0.08 11.58
C GLY A 97 -0.21 0.50 12.86
#